data_AF-A0A7C5T651-F1
#
_entry.id   AF-A0A7C5T651-F1
#
_cell.length_a   1.000
_cell.length_b   1.000
_cell.length_c   1.000
_cell.angle_alpha   90.00
_cell.angle_beta   90.00
_cell.angle_gamma   90.00
#
_symmetry.space_group_name_H-M   'P 1'
#
loop_
_entity.id
_entity.type
_entity.pdbx_description
1 polymer ?
#
loop_
_entity_poly.entity_id
_entity_poly.type
_entity_poly.pdbx_seq_one_letter_code
_entity_poly.pdbx_strand_id
1 'polypeptide(L)'
;MEIWRPQKEHLEESNVARFMTSRGFVRLEDFINYTAEKPEFWALFEREVLKLRWYRLYDEVVDMSRGVQWPRWFVGGKLNIADQLDDSPAPLVKWEGEDGSKTVWSYADVLYKARAVASWLKRNGLEKGDRVAVYMPMVPEIV
;
A
#
# COMPACT_ATOMS: atom_id res chain seq x y z
N MET A 1 -10.99 -2.69 -34.49
CA MET A 1 -11.24 -2.38 -33.06
C MET A 1 -10.62 -1.02 -32.79
N GLU A 2 -11.43 -0.05 -32.42
CA GLU A 2 -10.92 1.28 -32.08
C GLU A 2 -10.41 1.24 -30.63
N ILE A 3 -9.13 1.57 -30.42
CA ILE A 3 -8.52 1.55 -29.09
C ILE A 3 -8.91 2.86 -28.40
N TRP A 4 -9.61 2.76 -27.27
CA TRP A 4 -9.93 3.92 -26.44
C TRP A 4 -8.65 4.61 -25.97
N ARG A 5 -8.63 5.95 -26.05
CA ARG A 5 -7.52 6.78 -25.54
C ARG A 5 -8.07 7.83 -24.59
N PRO A 6 -7.42 8.07 -23.44
CA PRO A 6 -7.84 9.10 -22.51
C PRO A 6 -7.75 10.48 -23.15
N GLN A 7 -8.68 11.36 -22.80
CA GLN A 7 -8.63 12.77 -23.17
C GLN A 7 -7.50 13.49 -22.42
N LYS A 8 -7.07 14.63 -22.96
CA LYS A 8 -5.94 15.40 -22.44
C LYS A 8 -6.17 15.86 -20.99
N GLU A 9 -7.38 16.30 -20.66
CA GLU A 9 -7.69 16.74 -19.29
C GLU A 9 -7.49 15.61 -18.27
N HIS A 10 -7.98 14.40 -18.58
CA HIS A 10 -7.82 13.22 -17.72
C HIS A 10 -6.36 12.81 -17.53
N LEU A 11 -5.51 13.03 -18.55
CA LEU A 11 -4.09 12.75 -18.44
C LEU A 11 -3.42 13.73 -17.48
N GLU A 12 -3.65 15.04 -17.65
CA GLU A 12 -2.99 16.10 -16.89
C GLU A 12 -3.37 16.11 -15.40
N GLU A 13 -4.61 15.74 -15.07
CA GLU A 13 -5.09 15.70 -13.68
C GLU A 13 -4.65 14.44 -12.90
N SER A 14 -4.19 13.40 -13.60
CA SER A 14 -3.78 12.16 -12.97
C SER A 14 -2.64 12.37 -11.97
N ASN A 15 -2.66 11.63 -10.86
CA ASN A 15 -1.58 11.69 -9.85
C ASN A 15 -0.21 11.38 -10.47
N VAL A 16 -0.17 10.45 -11.45
CA VAL A 16 1.05 10.07 -12.16
C VAL A 16 1.56 11.21 -13.04
N ALA A 17 0.70 11.86 -13.83
CA ALA A 17 1.13 12.97 -14.68
C ALA A 17 1.60 14.17 -13.85
N ARG A 18 0.91 14.48 -12.74
CA ARG A 18 1.34 15.52 -11.80
C ARG A 18 2.71 15.20 -11.19
N PHE A 19 2.92 13.95 -10.77
CA PHE A 19 4.20 13.51 -10.23
C PHE A 19 5.31 13.59 -11.30
N MET A 20 5.08 13.04 -12.49
CA MET A 20 6.00 13.12 -13.64
C MET A 20 6.41 14.55 -13.98
N THR A 21 5.41 15.43 -14.14
CA THR A 21 5.63 16.84 -14.49
C THR A 21 6.44 17.56 -13.42
N SER A 22 6.18 17.29 -12.13
CA SER A 22 6.96 17.86 -11.02
C SER A 22 8.45 17.47 -11.07
N ARG A 23 8.79 16.39 -11.78
CA ARG A 23 10.16 15.87 -11.94
C ARG A 23 10.74 16.14 -13.32
N GLY A 24 10.06 16.92 -14.15
CA GLY A 24 10.52 17.29 -15.50
C GLY A 24 10.37 16.18 -16.55
N PHE A 25 9.65 15.10 -16.25
CA PHE A 25 9.35 14.07 -17.26
C PHE A 25 8.23 14.54 -18.18
N VAL A 26 8.49 14.54 -19.49
CA VAL A 26 7.51 14.88 -20.53
C VAL A 26 6.87 13.63 -21.13
N ARG A 27 7.63 12.55 -21.31
CA ARG A 27 7.14 11.29 -21.88
C ARG A 27 7.00 10.22 -20.80
N LEU A 28 5.90 9.46 -20.87
CA LEU A 28 5.65 8.34 -19.97
C LEU A 28 6.75 7.29 -20.04
N GLU A 29 7.30 7.04 -21.22
CA GLU A 29 8.36 6.05 -21.41
C GLU A 29 9.65 6.41 -20.69
N ASP A 30 10.04 7.70 -20.70
CA ASP A 30 11.21 8.17 -19.94
C ASP A 30 11.00 7.98 -18.44
N PHE A 31 9.77 8.24 -17.96
CA PHE A 31 9.43 8.01 -16.56
C PHE A 31 9.46 6.52 -16.20
N ILE A 32 8.88 5.65 -17.03
CA ILE A 32 8.89 4.20 -16.81
C ILE A 32 10.34 3.69 -16.73
N ASN A 33 11.18 4.04 -17.70
CA ASN A 33 12.60 3.65 -17.71
C ASN A 33 13.32 4.15 -16.45
N TYR A 34 13.06 5.39 -16.02
CA TYR A 34 13.59 5.90 -14.77
C TYR A 34 13.17 5.05 -13.57
N THR A 35 11.88 4.72 -13.42
CA THR A 35 11.39 3.90 -12.29
C THR A 35 11.96 2.48 -12.27
N ALA A 36 12.31 1.93 -13.43
CA ALA A 36 12.84 0.57 -13.57
C ALA A 36 14.36 0.51 -13.36
N GLU A 37 15.11 1.48 -13.89
CA GLU A 37 16.57 1.44 -13.92
C GLU A 37 17.22 2.11 -12.71
N LYS A 38 16.49 2.96 -11.99
CA LYS A 38 17.02 3.81 -10.92
C LYS A 38 16.38 3.47 -9.58
N PRO A 39 17.02 2.60 -8.75
CA PRO A 39 16.51 2.27 -7.43
C PRO A 39 16.22 3.49 -6.53
N GLU A 40 16.94 4.60 -6.72
CA GLU A 40 16.70 5.85 -5.99
C GLU A 40 15.30 6.42 -6.18
N PHE A 41 14.62 6.09 -7.29
CA PHE A 41 13.21 6.41 -7.49
C PHE A 41 12.36 5.85 -6.34
N TRP A 42 12.61 4.61 -5.91
CA TRP A 42 11.78 3.95 -4.91
C TRP A 42 11.96 4.53 -3.51
N ALA A 43 13.16 4.96 -3.13
CA ALA A 43 13.37 5.73 -1.90
C ALA A 43 12.62 7.06 -1.93
N LEU A 44 12.66 7.72 -3.08
CA LEU A 44 12.02 9.02 -3.26
C LEU A 44 10.49 8.90 -3.26
N PHE A 45 9.97 7.91 -3.95
CA PHE A 45 8.54 7.59 -4.01
C PHE A 45 8.01 7.22 -2.63
N GLU A 46 8.75 6.39 -1.89
CA GLU A 46 8.45 6.07 -0.51
C GLU A 46 8.39 7.33 0.36
N ARG A 47 9.43 8.18 0.35
CA ARG A 47 9.49 9.37 1.20
C ARG A 47 8.43 10.42 0.88
N GLU A 48 8.15 10.66 -0.40
CA GLU A 48 7.37 11.82 -0.84
C GLU A 48 5.91 11.49 -1.18
N VAL A 49 5.65 10.26 -1.65
CA VAL A 49 4.32 9.83 -2.08
C VAL A 49 3.68 8.93 -1.03
N LEU A 50 4.33 7.82 -0.69
CA LEU A 50 3.76 6.85 0.27
C LEU A 50 3.82 7.33 1.72
N LYS A 51 4.90 8.06 2.07
CA LYS A 51 5.16 8.61 3.40
C LYS A 51 5.03 7.55 4.50
N LEU A 52 5.71 6.41 4.30
CA LEU A 52 5.60 5.28 5.22
C LEU A 52 6.20 5.63 6.58
N ARG A 53 5.54 5.15 7.63
CA ARG A 53 6.00 5.26 9.02
C ARG A 53 6.91 4.11 9.37
N TRP A 54 8.21 4.38 9.38
CA TRP A 54 9.26 3.44 9.76
C TRP A 54 9.58 3.53 11.25
N TYR A 55 9.68 2.38 11.92
CA TYR A 55 10.30 2.26 13.24
C TYR A 55 11.83 2.30 13.14
N ARG A 56 12.36 1.74 12.05
CA ARG A 56 13.77 1.85 11.65
C ARG A 56 13.80 2.09 10.16
N LEU A 57 14.41 3.19 9.74
CA LEU A 57 14.61 3.46 8.31
C LEU A 57 15.54 2.39 7.73
N TYR A 58 15.30 2.05 6.46
CA TYR A 58 16.13 1.11 5.73
C TYR A 58 17.53 1.68 5.46
N ASP A 59 18.51 0.79 5.35
CA ASP A 59 19.90 1.12 5.02
C ASP A 59 20.13 1.13 3.50
N GLU A 60 19.38 0.30 2.77
CA GLU A 60 19.48 0.12 1.32
C GLU A 60 18.08 -0.08 0.72
N VAL A 61 17.83 0.53 -0.45
CA VAL A 61 16.51 0.49 -1.09
C VAL A 61 16.21 -0.87 -1.71
N VAL A 62 17.19 -1.44 -2.40
CA VAL A 62 17.07 -2.76 -3.00
C VAL A 62 18.43 -3.43 -3.07
N ASP A 63 18.52 -4.65 -2.54
CA ASP A 63 19.65 -5.52 -2.74
C ASP A 63 19.27 -6.64 -3.71
N MET A 64 20.05 -6.73 -4.79
CA MET A 64 19.89 -7.69 -5.89
C MET A 64 21.00 -8.75 -5.92
N SER A 65 21.85 -8.84 -4.89
CA SER A 65 23.00 -9.76 -4.81
C SER A 65 22.63 -11.24 -4.96
N ARG A 66 21.37 -11.60 -4.70
CA ARG A 66 20.84 -12.97 -4.85
C ARG A 66 20.17 -13.22 -6.20
N GLY A 67 20.27 -12.29 -7.14
CA GLY A 67 19.65 -12.35 -8.45
C GLY A 67 18.25 -11.75 -8.49
N VAL A 68 17.77 -11.47 -9.71
CA VAL A 68 16.50 -10.77 -9.96
C VAL A 68 15.25 -11.51 -9.47
N GLN A 69 15.35 -12.83 -9.24
CA GLN A 69 14.25 -13.61 -8.68
C GLN A 69 14.12 -13.48 -7.15
N TRP A 70 15.14 -12.93 -6.47
CA TRP A 70 15.19 -12.84 -5.00
C TRP A 70 15.56 -11.42 -4.50
N PRO A 71 14.88 -10.37 -4.97
CA PRO A 71 15.17 -9.00 -4.56
C PRO A 71 14.86 -8.81 -3.07
N ARG A 72 15.71 -8.08 -2.35
CA ARG A 72 15.44 -7.64 -0.97
C ARG A 72 15.21 -6.14 -0.97
N TRP A 73 13.96 -5.73 -0.76
CA TRP A 73 13.58 -4.31 -0.73
C TRP A 73 13.66 -3.72 0.67
N PHE A 74 14.05 -2.45 0.76
CA PHE A 74 14.15 -1.65 1.98
C PHE A 74 14.88 -2.39 3.11
N VAL A 75 16.10 -2.85 2.79
CA VAL A 75 16.91 -3.74 3.63
C VAL A 75 17.19 -3.07 4.97
N GLY A 76 16.98 -3.83 6.05
CA GLY A 76 17.12 -3.34 7.42
C GLY A 76 15.95 -2.48 7.90
N GLY A 77 15.06 -2.06 7.02
CA GLY A 77 13.87 -1.30 7.38
C GLY A 77 12.93 -2.10 8.28
N LYS A 78 12.33 -1.43 9.27
CA LYS A 78 11.30 -2.01 10.13
C LYS A 78 10.08 -1.11 10.14
N LEU A 79 8.94 -1.68 9.77
CA LEU A 79 7.62 -1.07 9.88
C LEU A 79 6.60 -2.14 10.25
N ASN A 80 5.38 -1.70 10.52
CA ASN A 80 4.21 -2.56 10.59
C ASN A 80 3.15 -1.99 9.64
N ILE A 81 2.57 -2.86 8.81
CA ILE A 81 1.57 -2.47 7.81
C ILE A 81 0.29 -1.92 8.46
N ALA A 82 -0.13 -2.49 9.60
CA ALA A 82 -1.33 -2.03 10.32
C ALA A 82 -1.12 -0.63 10.92
N ASP A 83 0.11 -0.29 11.30
CA ASP A 83 0.46 1.03 11.86
C ASP A 83 0.57 2.11 10.78
N GLN A 84 0.34 1.79 9.50
CA GLN A 84 0.22 2.77 8.41
C GLN A 84 -1.20 3.34 8.29
N LEU A 85 -2.19 2.73 8.95
CA LEU A 85 -3.54 3.27 9.02
C LEU A 85 -3.62 4.35 10.10
N ASP A 86 -4.30 5.45 9.80
CA ASP A 86 -4.52 6.56 10.73
C ASP A 86 -5.76 6.32 11.60
N ASP A 87 -5.74 6.75 12.86
CA ASP A 87 -6.91 6.74 13.72
C ASP A 87 -7.83 7.92 13.34
N SER A 88 -8.79 7.64 12.45
CA SER A 88 -9.60 8.67 11.79
C SER A 88 -11.06 8.24 11.68
N PRO A 89 -12.03 9.18 11.85
CA PRO A 89 -13.44 8.91 11.62
C PRO A 89 -13.81 8.82 10.13
N ALA A 90 -12.86 9.06 9.21
CA ALA A 90 -13.11 8.96 7.79
C ALA A 90 -13.51 7.53 7.39
N PRO A 91 -14.44 7.33 6.43
CA PRO A 91 -14.79 6.00 5.94
C PRO A 91 -13.58 5.27 5.32
N LEU A 92 -13.34 4.03 5.73
CA LEU A 92 -12.35 3.12 5.14
C LEU A 92 -13.04 1.99 4.36
N VAL A 93 -14.00 1.32 5.00
CA VAL A 93 -14.76 0.22 4.38
C VAL A 93 -16.17 0.71 4.09
N LYS A 94 -16.61 0.52 2.84
CA LYS A 94 -18.00 0.63 2.43
C LYS A 94 -18.40 -0.70 1.82
N TRP A 95 -19.21 -1.44 2.55
CA TRP A 95 -19.62 -2.79 2.20
C TRP A 95 -21.11 -2.85 1.89
N GLU A 96 -21.47 -3.65 0.90
CA GLU A 96 -22.86 -3.92 0.49
C GLU A 96 -23.06 -5.42 0.35
N GLY A 97 -24.04 -5.95 1.08
CA GLY A 97 -24.44 -7.35 1.02
C GLY A 97 -25.38 -7.63 -0.14
N GLU A 98 -25.53 -8.91 -0.47
CA GLU A 98 -26.44 -9.36 -1.54
C GLU A 98 -27.91 -9.07 -1.24
N ASP A 99 -28.26 -8.95 0.04
CA ASP A 99 -29.58 -8.55 0.53
C ASP A 99 -29.79 -7.02 0.49
N GLY A 100 -28.81 -6.26 0.00
CA GLY A 100 -28.81 -4.80 -0.02
C GLY A 100 -28.46 -4.16 1.32
N SER A 101 -28.09 -4.95 2.34
CA SER A 101 -27.57 -4.41 3.60
C SER A 101 -26.28 -3.63 3.35
N LYS A 102 -26.09 -2.52 4.08
CA LYS A 102 -24.92 -1.65 3.89
C LYS A 102 -24.24 -1.41 5.22
N THR A 103 -22.93 -1.51 5.22
CA THR A 103 -22.09 -1.21 6.37
C THR A 103 -20.99 -0.23 5.96
N VAL A 104 -20.76 0.78 6.79
CA VAL A 104 -19.64 1.69 6.64
C VAL A 104 -18.82 1.65 7.92
N TRP A 105 -17.53 1.34 7.80
CA TRP A 105 -16.58 1.42 8.91
C TRP A 105 -15.56 2.51 8.63
N SER A 106 -15.29 3.32 9.64
CA SER A 106 -14.20 4.28 9.61
C SER A 106 -12.84 3.60 9.78
N TYR A 107 -11.75 4.33 9.54
CA TYR A 107 -10.41 3.84 9.89
C TYR A 107 -10.31 3.48 11.37
N ALA A 108 -10.89 4.31 12.25
CA ALA A 108 -10.93 4.05 13.69
C ALA A 108 -11.69 2.75 14.04
N ASP A 109 -12.83 2.48 13.38
CA ASP A 109 -13.59 1.24 13.59
C ASP A 109 -12.78 0.00 13.19
N VAL A 110 -12.12 0.04 12.02
CA VAL A 110 -11.27 -1.06 11.53
C VAL A 110 -10.09 -1.27 12.48
N LEU A 111 -9.41 -0.19 12.88
CA LEU A 111 -8.29 -0.26 13.83
C LEU A 111 -8.72 -0.86 15.18
N TYR A 112 -9.88 -0.46 15.70
CA TYR A 112 -10.42 -1.01 16.94
C TYR A 112 -10.68 -2.52 16.82
N LYS A 113 -11.36 -2.95 15.76
CA LYS A 113 -11.68 -4.37 15.52
C LYS A 113 -10.42 -5.20 15.29
N ALA A 114 -9.50 -4.73 14.45
CA ALA A 114 -8.22 -5.39 14.18
C ALA A 114 -7.38 -5.54 15.45
N ARG A 115 -7.33 -4.51 16.32
CA ARG A 115 -6.65 -4.57 17.62
C ARG A 115 -7.28 -5.60 18.57
N ALA A 116 -8.60 -5.74 18.54
CA ALA A 116 -9.29 -6.76 19.34
C ALA A 116 -8.91 -8.19 18.90
N VAL A 117 -8.91 -8.44 17.59
CA VAL A 117 -8.47 -9.73 17.00
C VAL A 117 -7.00 -9.99 17.31
N ALA A 118 -6.12 -9.01 17.07
CA ALA A 118 -4.69 -9.13 17.36
C ALA A 118 -4.42 -9.44 18.84
N SER A 119 -5.15 -8.78 19.75
CA SER A 119 -5.05 -9.03 21.19
C SER A 119 -5.52 -10.43 21.56
N TRP A 120 -6.59 -10.92 20.93
CA TRP A 120 -7.06 -12.30 21.12
C TRP A 120 -6.05 -13.32 20.59
N LEU A 121 -5.52 -13.14 19.39
CA LEU A 121 -4.49 -14.03 18.80
C LEU A 121 -3.24 -14.09 19.69
N LYS A 122 -2.75 -12.93 20.15
CA LYS A 122 -1.60 -12.86 21.05
C LYS A 122 -1.84 -13.60 22.37
N ARG A 123 -3.04 -13.48 22.95
CA ARG A 123 -3.41 -14.23 24.17
C ARG A 123 -3.47 -15.75 23.96
N ASN A 124 -3.69 -16.19 22.72
CA ASN A 124 -3.67 -17.61 22.34
C ASN A 124 -2.29 -18.09 21.87
N GLY A 125 -1.23 -17.31 22.13
CA GLY A 125 0.15 -17.72 21.89
C GLY A 125 0.67 -17.49 20.47
N LEU A 126 -0.03 -16.69 19.65
CA LEU A 126 0.46 -16.37 18.31
C LEU A 126 1.68 -15.45 18.36
N GLU A 127 2.74 -15.83 17.66
CA GLU A 127 4.01 -15.10 17.59
C GLU A 127 4.36 -14.64 16.16
N LYS A 128 5.39 -13.78 16.07
CA LYS A 128 5.86 -13.29 14.77
C LYS A 128 6.45 -14.45 13.97
N GLY A 129 5.90 -14.70 12.79
CA GLY A 129 6.32 -15.78 11.89
C GLY A 129 5.32 -16.93 11.83
N ASP A 130 4.36 -16.97 12.76
CA ASP A 130 3.24 -17.90 12.68
C ASP A 130 2.31 -17.55 11.52
N ARG A 131 1.62 -18.58 11.03
CA ARG A 131 0.69 -18.46 9.89
C ARG A 131 -0.74 -18.56 10.41
N VAL A 132 -1.58 -17.64 9.99
CA VAL A 132 -3.01 -17.65 10.28
C VAL A 132 -3.75 -17.90 8.96
N ALA A 133 -4.50 -19.00 8.90
CA ALA A 133 -5.39 -19.26 7.78
C ALA A 133 -6.72 -18.52 8.01
N VAL A 134 -7.21 -17.83 6.99
CA VAL A 134 -8.49 -17.12 7.02
C VAL A 134 -9.41 -17.75 5.99
N TYR A 135 -10.58 -18.21 6.42
CA TYR A 135 -11.62 -18.74 5.55
C TYR A 135 -12.92 -18.00 5.83
N MET A 136 -13.15 -16.92 5.09
CA MET A 136 -14.30 -16.03 5.22
C MET A 136 -14.80 -15.61 3.85
N PRO A 137 -16.11 -15.38 3.66
CA PRO A 137 -16.65 -14.74 2.46
C PRO A 137 -16.28 -13.25 2.39
N MET A 138 -16.75 -12.54 1.36
CA MET A 138 -16.58 -11.08 1.22
C MET A 138 -17.47 -10.31 2.21
N VAL A 139 -17.18 -10.42 3.50
CA VAL A 139 -17.80 -9.68 4.61
C VAL A 139 -16.85 -8.56 5.08
N PRO A 140 -17.34 -7.47 5.70
CA PRO A 140 -16.47 -6.34 6.07
C PRO A 140 -15.35 -6.75 7.04
N GLU A 141 -15.55 -7.78 7.86
CA GLU A 141 -14.56 -8.35 8.79
C GLU A 141 -13.32 -8.95 8.13
N ILE A 142 -13.31 -9.14 6.80
CA ILE A 142 -12.13 -9.67 6.08
C ILE A 142 -10.98 -8.66 5.98
N VAL A 143 -11.26 -7.37 6.22
CA VAL A 143 -10.29 -6.26 6.20
C VAL A 143 -9.58 -6.14 7.54
#